data_AF-A0A8T1J4V2-F1
#
_entry.id   AF-A0A8T1J4V2-F1
#
_cell.length_a   1.000
_cell.length_b   1.000
_cell.length_c   1.000
_cell.angle_alpha   90.00
_cell.angle_beta   90.00
_cell.angle_gamma   90.00
#
_symmetry.space_group_name_H-M   'P 1'
#
loop_
_entity.id
_entity.type
_entity.pdbx_description
1 polymer ?
#
loop_
_entity_poly.entity_id
_entity_poly.type
_entity_poly.pdbx_seq_one_letter_code
_entity_poly.pdbx_strand_id
1 'polypeptide(L)'
;RSKQNSEFGLAFIPSTLLLLNRQKLVWLRDPPLLWGKLLEALIIGLVMGMIYYNVTSTYYLRMIFFSIALFQRQAWQQITISFQLRKVFYKQRPRNFFRTTSYAIAESVVQIPVNVAVSFVLGTFFYFMSGLTRTFEKYIVFYLVLLCFQHAISAYMTMLSALSPSITVGQALASISVSFFLLFSGNIILADLIPDYWIWMYWFSPISWALRSNMLSEFSSDRYTDAQSKKFLDSFSI
;
A
#
# COMPACT_ATOMS: atom_id res chain seq x y z
N ARG A 1 -10.71 2.19 35.71
CA ARG A 1 -11.63 1.02 35.62
C ARG A 1 -10.87 -0.08 34.87
N SER A 2 -10.52 -1.27 35.36
CA SER A 2 -10.74 -2.04 36.59
C SER A 2 -9.46 -2.87 36.78
N LYS A 3 -8.81 -2.77 37.94
CA LYS A 3 -7.63 -3.59 38.30
C LYS A 3 -8.03 -4.97 38.84
N GLN A 4 -9.33 -5.27 38.89
CA GLN A 4 -9.88 -6.48 39.54
C GLN A 4 -10.27 -7.60 38.56
N ASN A 5 -10.45 -7.33 37.25
CA ASN A 5 -10.89 -8.34 36.26
C ASN A 5 -10.04 -8.40 34.97
N SER A 6 -8.82 -7.85 34.95
CA SER A 6 -7.98 -7.89 33.75
C SER A 6 -6.91 -8.96 33.89
N GLU A 7 -6.93 -9.97 33.01
CA GLU A 7 -5.86 -10.98 32.87
C GLU A 7 -4.48 -10.36 32.53
N PHE A 8 -4.45 -9.08 32.14
CA PHE A 8 -3.26 -8.34 31.74
C PHE A 8 -2.80 -7.39 32.85
N GLY A 9 -1.49 -7.35 33.10
CA GLY A 9 -0.87 -6.53 34.15
C GLY A 9 -0.87 -5.02 33.89
N LEU A 10 -1.12 -4.58 32.66
CA LEU A 10 -1.23 -3.17 32.27
C LEU A 10 -2.60 -2.87 31.67
N ALA A 11 -3.06 -1.63 31.86
CA ALA A 11 -4.23 -1.11 31.14
C ALA A 11 -3.95 -0.98 29.64
N PHE A 12 -5.01 -0.96 28.83
CA PHE A 12 -4.93 -1.01 27.37
C PHE A 12 -4.07 0.10 26.73
N ILE A 13 -4.19 1.35 27.21
CA ILE A 13 -3.43 2.48 26.63
C ILE A 13 -1.94 2.38 26.97
N PRO A 14 -1.52 2.22 28.26
CA PRO A 14 -0.13 1.99 28.61
C PRO A 14 0.51 0.79 27.90
N SER A 15 -0.22 -0.33 27.78
CA SER A 15 0.29 -1.51 27.08
C SER A 15 0.54 -1.25 25.60
N THR A 16 -0.36 -0.51 24.94
CA THR A 16 -0.25 -0.18 23.52
C THR A 16 0.89 0.81 23.27
N LEU A 17 1.04 1.83 24.11
CA LEU A 17 2.15 2.79 24.02
C LEU A 17 3.52 2.13 24.25
N LEU A 18 3.61 1.21 25.21
CA LEU A 18 4.84 0.46 25.46
C LEU A 18 5.22 -0.40 24.25
N LEU A 19 4.24 -1.10 23.68
CA LEU A 19 4.45 -1.89 22.46
C LEU A 19 4.84 -1.02 21.27
N LEU A 20 4.21 0.14 21.10
CA LEU A 20 4.55 1.09 20.03
C LEU A 20 5.99 1.58 20.17
N ASN A 21 6.41 1.97 21.37
CA ASN A 21 7.80 2.37 21.63
C ASN A 21 8.79 1.24 21.34
N ARG A 22 8.46 0.00 21.73
CA ARG A 22 9.26 -1.18 21.40
C ARG A 22 9.38 -1.36 19.89
N GLN A 23 8.27 -1.31 19.15
CA GLN A 23 8.30 -1.48 17.70
C GLN A 23 9.07 -0.35 17.03
N LYS A 24 8.91 0.89 17.49
CA LYS A 24 9.70 2.03 17.02
C LYS A 24 11.19 1.76 17.17
N LEU A 25 11.61 1.26 18.34
CA LEU A 25 13.01 0.93 18.60
C LEU A 25 13.51 -0.22 17.73
N VAL A 26 12.68 -1.23 17.43
CA VAL A 26 13.06 -2.33 16.53
C VAL A 26 13.35 -1.78 15.13
N TRP A 27 12.47 -0.94 14.59
CA TRP A 27 12.68 -0.32 13.28
C TRP A 27 13.90 0.61 13.27
N LEU A 28 14.05 1.48 14.27
CA LEU A 28 15.20 2.40 14.34
C LEU A 28 16.55 1.68 14.53
N ARG A 29 16.55 0.50 15.16
CA ARG A 29 17.76 -0.30 15.40
C ARG A 29 18.06 -1.30 14.27
N ASP A 30 17.21 -1.36 13.25
CA ASP A 30 17.46 -2.12 12.03
C ASP A 30 17.67 -1.17 10.82
N PRO A 31 18.80 -0.43 10.79
CA PRO A 31 19.08 0.51 9.72
C PRO A 31 19.12 -0.14 8.32
N PRO A 32 19.62 -1.38 8.12
CA PRO A 32 19.56 -2.04 6.81
C PRO A 32 18.14 -2.17 6.28
N LEU A 33 17.16 -2.47 7.15
CA LEU A 33 15.76 -2.58 6.74
C LEU A 33 15.17 -1.21 6.31
N LEU A 34 15.41 -0.17 7.10
CA LEU A 34 14.90 1.18 6.81
C LEU A 34 15.56 1.79 5.57
N TRP A 35 16.88 1.83 5.54
CA TRP A 35 17.63 2.39 4.41
C TRP A 35 17.48 1.54 3.16
N GLY A 36 17.39 0.21 3.30
CA GLY A 36 17.10 -0.70 2.20
C GLY A 36 15.77 -0.36 1.52
N LYS A 37 14.71 -0.14 2.29
CA LYS A 37 13.40 0.29 1.76
C LYS A 37 13.46 1.65 1.06
N LEU A 38 14.13 2.63 1.66
CA LEU A 38 14.23 3.97 1.08
C LEU A 38 15.10 4.01 -0.19
N LEU A 39 16.20 3.27 -0.20
CA LEU A 39 17.10 3.17 -1.36
C LEU A 39 16.41 2.39 -2.49
N GLU A 40 15.72 1.29 -2.18
CA GLU A 40 14.93 0.57 -3.18
C GLU A 40 13.84 1.48 -3.77
N ALA A 41 13.15 2.24 -2.92
CA ALA A 41 12.13 3.21 -3.34
C ALA A 41 12.70 4.31 -4.26
N LEU A 42 13.89 4.82 -3.94
CA LEU A 42 14.61 5.81 -4.75
C LEU A 42 14.99 5.23 -6.13
N ILE A 43 15.61 4.04 -6.15
CA ILE A 43 16.02 3.39 -7.41
C ILE A 43 14.80 3.10 -8.28
N ILE A 44 13.75 2.51 -7.72
CA ILE A 44 12.54 2.19 -8.50
C ILE A 44 11.87 3.46 -9.00
N GLY A 45 11.75 4.50 -8.17
CA GLY A 45 11.14 5.77 -8.56
C GLY A 45 11.89 6.44 -9.72
N LEU A 46 13.24 6.46 -9.65
CA LEU A 46 14.08 7.00 -10.71
C LEU A 46 14.00 6.18 -11.99
N VAL A 47 14.14 4.84 -11.91
CA VAL A 47 14.07 3.96 -13.07
C VAL A 47 12.71 4.08 -13.76
N MET A 48 11.62 4.08 -12.99
CA MET A 48 10.27 4.23 -13.52
C MET A 48 10.07 5.62 -14.16
N GLY A 49 10.57 6.66 -13.51
CA GLY A 49 10.56 8.02 -14.05
C GLY A 49 11.36 8.16 -15.36
N MET A 50 12.48 7.43 -15.50
CA MET A 50 13.27 7.39 -16.73
C MET A 50 12.56 6.61 -17.85
N ILE A 51 11.96 5.46 -17.55
CA ILE A 51 11.26 4.64 -18.54
C ILE A 51 10.06 5.39 -19.14
N TYR A 52 9.32 6.12 -18.30
CA TYR A 52 8.14 6.87 -18.71
C TYR A 52 8.40 8.38 -18.83
N TYR A 53 9.63 8.77 -19.14
CA TYR A 53 10.00 10.18 -19.19
C TYR A 53 9.16 10.95 -20.21
N ASN A 54 8.38 11.92 -19.70
CA ASN A 54 7.49 12.80 -20.46
C ASN A 54 6.62 12.07 -21.51
N VAL A 55 5.92 11.02 -21.08
CA VAL A 55 5.13 10.18 -21.98
C VAL A 55 3.84 10.88 -22.42
N THR A 56 3.33 10.51 -23.60
CA THR A 56 2.03 10.99 -24.12
C THR A 56 0.86 10.40 -23.32
N SER A 57 -0.25 11.15 -23.26
CA SER A 57 -1.48 10.80 -22.52
C SER A 57 -2.08 9.43 -22.88
N THR A 58 -1.81 8.92 -24.09
CA THR A 58 -2.23 7.58 -24.54
C THR A 58 -1.69 6.44 -23.69
N TYR A 59 -0.54 6.63 -23.02
CA TYR A 59 0.11 5.61 -22.21
C TYR A 59 -0.08 5.79 -20.70
N TYR A 60 -0.80 6.83 -20.26
CA TYR A 60 -0.94 7.14 -18.83
C TYR A 60 -1.61 6.01 -18.04
N LEU A 61 -2.63 5.37 -18.59
CA LEU A 61 -3.28 4.23 -17.93
C LEU A 61 -2.28 3.11 -17.62
N ARG A 62 -1.48 2.71 -18.64
CA ARG A 62 -0.48 1.65 -18.50
C ARG A 62 0.64 2.06 -17.56
N MET A 63 1.11 3.29 -17.69
CA MET A 63 2.15 3.87 -16.84
C MET A 63 1.74 3.85 -15.36
N ILE A 64 0.54 4.35 -15.03
CA ILE A 64 0.05 4.38 -13.65
C ILE A 64 -0.20 2.96 -13.14
N PHE A 65 -0.76 2.07 -13.96
CA PHE A 65 -0.93 0.65 -13.62
C PHE A 65 0.40 -0.01 -13.22
N PHE A 66 1.45 0.13 -14.05
CA PHE A 66 2.77 -0.42 -13.74
C PHE A 66 3.37 0.22 -12.49
N SER A 67 3.17 1.53 -12.27
CA SER A 67 3.67 2.20 -11.07
C SER A 67 3.03 1.63 -9.79
N ILE A 68 1.70 1.45 -9.78
CA ILE A 68 0.96 0.88 -8.64
C ILE A 68 1.37 -0.57 -8.41
N ALA A 69 1.61 -1.35 -9.47
CA ALA A 69 2.11 -2.72 -9.37
C ALA A 69 3.54 -2.78 -8.75
N LEU A 70 4.37 -1.75 -8.95
CA LEU A 70 5.68 -1.66 -8.31
C LEU A 70 5.58 -1.22 -6.84
N PHE A 71 4.67 -0.31 -6.51
CA PHE A 71 4.33 0.02 -5.11
C PHE A 71 3.82 -1.21 -4.37
N GLN A 72 2.95 -2.00 -5.00
CA GLN A 72 2.45 -3.26 -4.46
C GLN A 72 3.59 -4.21 -4.05
N ARG A 73 4.63 -4.29 -4.88
CA ARG A 73 5.80 -5.14 -4.60
C ARG A 73 6.56 -4.71 -3.35
N GLN A 74 6.58 -3.41 -3.01
CA GLN A 74 7.18 -2.92 -1.76
C GLN A 74 6.48 -3.49 -0.53
N ALA A 75 5.14 -3.58 -0.56
CA ALA A 75 4.38 -4.14 0.54
C ALA A 75 4.58 -5.66 0.70
N TRP A 76 5.09 -6.36 -0.31
CA TRP A 76 5.37 -7.80 -0.24
C TRP A 76 6.37 -8.16 0.86
N GLN A 77 7.35 -7.28 1.11
CA GLN A 77 8.34 -7.44 2.17
C GLN A 77 7.68 -7.52 3.56
N GLN A 78 6.46 -6.99 3.70
CA GLN A 78 5.70 -7.01 4.95
C GLN A 78 5.40 -8.43 5.43
N ILE A 79 5.24 -9.41 4.51
CA ILE A 79 5.00 -10.81 4.87
C ILE A 79 6.17 -11.34 5.71
N THR A 80 7.40 -11.14 5.24
CA THR A 80 8.59 -11.62 5.95
C THR A 80 8.74 -10.94 7.32
N ILE A 81 8.51 -9.63 7.39
CA ILE A 81 8.58 -8.85 8.64
C ILE A 81 7.54 -9.34 9.65
N SER A 82 6.29 -9.51 9.22
CA SER A 82 5.20 -9.97 10.10
C SER A 82 5.43 -11.40 10.60
N PHE A 83 6.02 -12.29 9.79
CA PHE A 83 6.40 -13.63 10.28
C PHE A 83 7.50 -13.60 11.35
N GLN A 84 8.47 -12.69 11.25
CA GLN A 84 9.48 -12.51 12.30
C GLN A 84 8.85 -11.99 13.60
N LEU A 85 7.96 -10.99 13.49
CA LEU A 85 7.23 -10.42 14.63
C LEU A 85 6.29 -11.45 15.28
N ARG A 86 5.66 -12.33 14.49
CA ARG A 86 4.77 -13.40 14.96
C ARG A 86 5.46 -14.37 15.92
N LYS A 87 6.75 -14.69 15.70
CA LYS A 87 7.52 -15.55 16.61
C LYS A 87 7.61 -14.94 18.02
N VAL A 88 7.81 -13.62 18.10
CA VAL A 88 7.85 -12.89 19.38
C VAL A 88 6.47 -12.86 20.02
N PHE A 89 5.43 -12.61 19.22
CA PHE A 89 4.05 -12.59 19.68
C PHE A 89 3.63 -13.92 20.34
N TYR A 90 3.89 -15.07 19.69
CA TYR A 90 3.53 -16.37 20.27
C TYR A 90 4.31 -16.72 21.54
N LYS A 91 5.52 -16.17 21.72
CA LYS A 91 6.27 -16.31 22.98
C LYS A 91 5.65 -15.50 24.14
N GLN A 92 4.94 -14.42 23.82
CA GLN A 92 4.35 -13.49 24.80
C GLN A 92 2.88 -13.81 25.10
N ARG A 93 2.14 -14.31 24.10
CA ARG A 93 0.70 -14.60 24.18
C ARG A 93 0.28 -15.56 25.31
N PRO A 94 0.94 -16.72 25.54
CA PRO A 94 0.51 -17.68 26.57
C PRO A 94 0.74 -17.15 28.00
N ARG A 95 1.59 -16.12 28.14
CA ARG A 95 1.88 -15.47 29.43
C ARG A 95 1.08 -14.18 29.64
N ASN A 96 0.09 -13.90 28.78
CA ASN A 96 -0.79 -12.72 28.85
C ASN A 96 -0.05 -11.40 29.08
N PHE A 97 1.15 -11.23 28.48
CA PHE A 97 1.93 -9.98 28.62
C PHE A 97 1.16 -8.79 28.03
N PHE A 98 0.56 -8.97 26.85
CA PHE A 98 -0.14 -7.93 26.11
C PHE A 98 -1.37 -8.49 25.41
N ARG A 99 -2.38 -7.63 25.22
CA ARG A 99 -3.58 -7.93 24.42
C ARG A 99 -3.21 -8.03 22.94
N THR A 100 -3.85 -8.95 22.21
CA THR A 100 -3.65 -9.09 20.76
C THR A 100 -3.98 -7.79 20.01
N THR A 101 -5.02 -7.08 20.43
CA THR A 101 -5.42 -5.80 19.82
C THR A 101 -4.37 -4.71 20.02
N SER A 102 -3.78 -4.60 21.22
CA SER A 102 -2.67 -3.68 21.48
C SER A 102 -1.44 -3.98 20.61
N TYR A 103 -1.17 -5.26 20.35
CA TYR A 103 -0.07 -5.67 19.48
C TYR A 103 -0.32 -5.28 18.02
N ALA A 104 -1.51 -5.58 17.50
CA ALA A 104 -1.89 -5.23 16.13
C ALA A 104 -1.87 -3.71 15.89
N ILE A 105 -2.43 -2.92 16.82
CA ILE A 105 -2.42 -1.45 16.72
C ILE A 105 -1.00 -0.91 16.73
N ALA A 106 -0.15 -1.37 17.65
CA ALA A 106 1.25 -0.94 17.72
C ALA A 106 2.03 -1.29 16.45
N GLU A 107 1.79 -2.47 15.86
CA GLU A 107 2.42 -2.88 14.60
C GLU A 107 1.95 -2.03 13.41
N SER A 108 0.65 -1.77 13.29
CA SER A 108 0.11 -0.95 12.19
C SER A 108 0.57 0.51 12.27
N VAL A 109 0.57 1.11 13.47
CA VAL A 109 0.95 2.52 13.64
C VAL A 109 2.43 2.75 13.34
N VAL A 110 3.31 1.82 13.70
CA VAL A 110 4.76 1.98 13.45
C VAL A 110 5.10 2.00 11.96
N GLN A 111 4.26 1.41 11.10
CA GLN A 111 4.46 1.36 9.66
C GLN A 111 4.09 2.68 8.97
N ILE A 112 3.28 3.54 9.61
CA ILE A 112 2.82 4.82 9.03
C ILE A 112 3.98 5.72 8.62
N PRO A 113 4.94 6.06 9.50
CA PRO A 113 6.06 6.93 9.11
C PRO A 113 6.92 6.35 7.99
N VAL A 114 7.10 5.03 7.98
CA VAL A 114 7.91 4.33 6.96
C VAL A 114 7.22 4.38 5.60
N ASN A 115 5.92 4.07 5.55
CA ASN A 115 5.14 4.12 4.32
C ASN A 115 5.02 5.55 3.78
N VAL A 116 4.87 6.55 4.67
CA VAL A 116 4.90 7.98 4.31
C VAL A 116 6.20 8.33 3.58
N ALA A 117 7.35 7.94 4.14
CA ALA A 117 8.65 8.24 3.56
C ALA A 117 8.90 7.51 2.23
N VAL A 118 8.58 6.21 2.17
CA VAL A 118 8.72 5.38 0.96
C VAL A 118 7.83 5.88 -0.17
N SER A 119 6.55 6.14 0.11
CA SER A 119 5.60 6.66 -0.87
C SER A 119 6.00 8.06 -1.34
N PHE A 120 6.57 8.87 -0.45
CA PHE A 120 7.03 10.22 -0.80
C PHE A 120 8.21 10.16 -1.76
N VAL A 121 9.25 9.40 -1.43
CA VAL A 121 10.44 9.27 -2.29
C VAL A 121 10.05 8.70 -3.66
N LEU A 122 9.44 7.52 -3.71
CA LEU A 122 9.12 6.86 -4.98
C LEU A 122 8.12 7.67 -5.80
N GLY A 123 7.04 8.13 -5.15
CA GLY A 123 5.95 8.85 -5.81
C GLY A 123 6.40 10.19 -6.39
N THR A 124 7.26 10.92 -5.69
CA THR A 124 7.74 12.24 -6.13
C THR A 124 8.60 12.15 -7.38
N PHE A 125 9.63 11.28 -7.39
CA PHE A 125 10.49 11.13 -8.57
C PHE A 125 9.69 10.66 -9.78
N PHE A 126 8.84 9.64 -9.60
CA PHE A 126 7.99 9.15 -10.67
C PHE A 126 7.03 10.22 -11.21
N TYR A 127 6.34 10.95 -10.33
CA TYR A 127 5.33 11.93 -10.74
C TYR A 127 5.91 13.07 -11.57
N PHE A 128 7.02 13.67 -11.13
CA PHE A 128 7.60 14.81 -11.81
C PHE A 128 8.33 14.44 -13.11
N MET A 129 8.88 13.22 -13.19
CA MET A 129 9.57 12.72 -14.39
C MET A 129 8.60 12.20 -15.46
N SER A 130 7.48 11.59 -15.06
CA SER A 130 6.50 11.00 -15.99
C SER A 130 5.77 12.01 -16.88
N GLY A 131 5.80 13.29 -16.51
CA GLY A 131 5.13 14.35 -17.25
C GLY A 131 3.64 14.47 -16.95
N LEU A 132 3.19 13.99 -15.78
CA LEU A 132 1.85 14.25 -15.24
C LEU A 132 1.63 15.75 -14.95
N THR A 133 0.39 16.14 -14.70
CA THR A 133 0.03 17.55 -14.52
C THR A 133 0.70 18.16 -13.28
N ARG A 134 1.52 19.19 -13.46
CA ARG A 134 2.41 19.72 -12.40
C ARG A 134 1.74 20.72 -11.44
N THR A 135 0.46 20.54 -11.13
CA THR A 135 -0.24 21.38 -10.14
C THR A 135 -0.12 20.78 -8.75
N PHE A 136 0.03 21.64 -7.74
CA PHE A 136 0.21 21.21 -6.34
C PHE A 136 -0.94 20.35 -5.84
N GLU A 137 -2.18 20.72 -6.18
CA GLU A 137 -3.38 20.00 -5.78
C GLU A 137 -3.40 18.56 -6.32
N LYS A 138 -3.07 18.37 -7.61
CA LYS A 138 -3.08 17.06 -8.25
C LYS A 138 -1.96 16.16 -7.73
N TYR A 139 -0.79 16.75 -7.45
CA TYR A 139 0.31 16.03 -6.81
C TYR A 139 -0.07 15.55 -5.40
N ILE A 140 -0.72 16.39 -4.57
CA ILE A 140 -1.16 15.97 -3.24
C ILE A 140 -2.20 14.85 -3.32
N VAL A 141 -3.19 14.96 -4.21
CA VAL A 141 -4.18 13.88 -4.41
C VAL A 141 -3.48 12.59 -4.81
N PHE A 142 -2.56 12.65 -5.78
CA PHE A 142 -1.77 11.50 -6.21
C PHE A 142 -0.99 10.87 -5.06
N TYR A 143 -0.28 11.68 -4.27
CA TYR A 143 0.47 11.23 -3.11
C TYR A 143 -0.41 10.58 -2.04
N LEU A 144 -1.55 11.19 -1.72
CA LEU A 144 -2.49 10.65 -0.72
C LEU A 144 -3.11 9.33 -1.18
N VAL A 145 -3.47 9.21 -2.47
CA VAL A 145 -3.97 7.95 -3.04
C VAL A 145 -2.92 6.86 -2.93
N LEU A 146 -1.66 7.15 -3.26
CA LEU A 146 -0.56 6.19 -3.12
C LEU A 146 -0.29 5.82 -1.66
N LEU A 147 -0.36 6.77 -0.74
CA LEU A 147 -0.17 6.53 0.68
C LEU A 147 -1.26 5.61 1.23
N CYS A 148 -2.54 5.91 0.93
CA CYS A 148 -3.68 5.07 1.31
C CYS A 148 -3.57 3.67 0.70
N PHE A 149 -3.19 3.57 -0.57
CA PHE A 149 -2.96 2.29 -1.24
C PHE A 149 -1.87 1.47 -0.55
N GLN A 150 -0.72 2.08 -0.26
CA GLN A 150 0.40 1.42 0.41
C GLN A 150 0.00 0.91 1.80
N HIS A 151 -0.80 1.67 2.53
CA HIS A 151 -1.35 1.24 3.81
C HIS A 151 -2.33 0.08 3.69
N ALA A 152 -3.29 0.18 2.77
CA ALA A 152 -4.30 -0.84 2.54
C ALA A 152 -3.66 -2.19 2.18
N ILE A 153 -2.68 -2.17 1.26
CA ILE A 153 -2.04 -3.42 0.87
C ILE A 153 -1.02 -3.93 1.90
N SER A 154 -0.31 -3.07 2.62
CA SER A 154 0.54 -3.53 3.73
C SER A 154 -0.30 -4.25 4.80
N ALA A 155 -1.51 -3.74 5.09
CA ALA A 155 -2.46 -4.41 5.97
C ALA A 155 -2.95 -5.76 5.39
N TYR A 156 -3.25 -5.80 4.09
CA TYR A 156 -3.64 -7.05 3.40
C TYR A 156 -2.53 -8.11 3.46
N MET A 157 -1.26 -7.73 3.21
CA MET A 157 -0.11 -8.63 3.32
C MET A 157 0.10 -9.14 4.75
N THR A 158 -0.11 -8.26 5.74
CA THR A 158 -0.09 -8.64 7.16
C THR A 158 -1.19 -9.65 7.48
N MET A 159 -2.41 -9.45 6.96
CA MET A 159 -3.53 -10.40 7.10
C MET A 159 -3.17 -11.78 6.51
N LEU A 160 -2.62 -11.83 5.29
CA LEU A 160 -2.16 -13.08 4.68
C LEU A 160 -1.07 -13.78 5.50
N SER A 161 -0.14 -13.01 6.07
CA SER A 161 0.91 -13.56 6.96
C SER A 161 0.35 -14.16 8.25
N ALA A 162 -0.77 -13.63 8.75
CA ALA A 162 -1.46 -14.13 9.94
C ALA A 162 -2.25 -15.43 9.65
N LEU A 163 -2.84 -15.53 8.46
CA LEU A 163 -3.60 -16.70 7.99
C LEU A 163 -2.71 -17.89 7.62
N SER A 164 -1.49 -17.63 7.13
CA SER A 164 -0.60 -18.66 6.60
C SER A 164 0.21 -19.38 7.70
N PRO A 165 0.51 -20.68 7.57
CA PRO A 165 1.31 -21.42 8.55
C PRO A 165 2.82 -21.17 8.39
N SER A 166 3.29 -20.84 7.18
CA SER A 166 4.71 -20.61 6.88
C SER A 166 4.89 -19.44 5.92
N ILE A 167 6.11 -18.87 5.89
CA ILE A 167 6.47 -17.75 4.99
C ILE A 167 6.22 -18.15 3.53
N THR A 168 6.61 -19.37 3.14
CA THR A 168 6.44 -19.87 1.77
C THR A 168 4.97 -19.91 1.36
N VAL A 169 4.08 -20.41 2.24
CA VAL A 169 2.64 -20.44 1.97
C VAL A 169 2.07 -19.02 1.93
N GLY A 170 2.51 -18.13 2.83
CA GLY A 170 2.10 -16.73 2.83
C GLY A 170 2.47 -15.99 1.54
N GLN A 171 3.69 -16.22 1.03
CA GLN A 171 4.15 -15.66 -0.24
C GLN A 171 3.38 -16.23 -1.44
N ALA A 172 3.04 -17.52 -1.44
CA ALA A 172 2.23 -18.13 -2.49
C ALA A 172 0.78 -17.60 -2.51
N LEU A 173 0.17 -17.42 -1.34
CA LEU A 173 -1.15 -16.79 -1.23
C LEU A 173 -1.12 -15.33 -1.70
N ALA A 174 -0.05 -14.61 -1.35
CA ALA A 174 0.16 -13.25 -1.85
C ALA A 174 0.30 -13.24 -3.38
N SER A 175 1.08 -14.14 -3.99
CA SER A 175 1.22 -14.17 -5.45
C SER A 175 -0.08 -14.45 -6.18
N ILE A 176 -0.88 -15.39 -5.67
CA ILE A 176 -2.19 -15.69 -6.26
C ILE A 176 -3.10 -14.47 -6.13
N SER A 177 -3.27 -13.93 -4.91
CA SER A 177 -4.16 -12.79 -4.66
C SER A 177 -3.76 -11.52 -5.44
N VAL A 178 -2.47 -11.18 -5.49
CA VAL A 178 -1.99 -10.03 -6.26
C VAL A 178 -2.21 -10.24 -7.75
N SER A 179 -2.09 -11.46 -8.26
CA SER A 179 -2.39 -11.76 -9.67
C SER A 179 -3.86 -11.47 -9.99
N PHE A 180 -4.79 -11.87 -9.11
CA PHE A 180 -6.20 -11.51 -9.25
C PHE A 180 -6.43 -10.00 -9.18
N PHE A 181 -5.80 -9.30 -8.24
CA PHE A 181 -5.94 -7.84 -8.14
C PHE A 181 -5.42 -7.09 -9.37
N LEU A 182 -4.33 -7.57 -9.99
CA LEU A 182 -3.80 -7.00 -11.22
C LEU A 182 -4.70 -7.31 -12.42
N LEU A 183 -5.22 -8.53 -12.52
CA LEU A 183 -6.09 -8.96 -13.61
C LEU A 183 -7.39 -8.12 -13.66
N PHE A 184 -8.04 -7.96 -12.51
CA PHE A 184 -9.29 -7.22 -12.35
C PHE A 184 -9.08 -5.74 -11.99
N SER A 185 -7.90 -5.18 -12.28
CA SER A 185 -7.56 -3.78 -11.95
C SER A 185 -8.26 -2.72 -12.83
N GLY A 186 -8.84 -3.13 -13.96
CA GLY A 186 -9.38 -2.22 -14.98
C GLY A 186 -8.40 -1.86 -16.10
N ASN A 187 -7.15 -2.32 -16.07
CA ASN A 187 -6.18 -2.13 -17.15
C ASN A 187 -5.96 -3.39 -18.03
N ILE A 188 -5.83 -4.58 -17.42
CA ILE A 188 -5.66 -5.84 -18.18
C ILE A 188 -6.99 -6.25 -18.81
N ILE A 189 -8.03 -6.34 -17.98
CA ILE A 189 -9.42 -6.43 -18.41
C ILE A 189 -10.03 -5.06 -18.12
N LEU A 190 -10.58 -4.39 -19.15
CA LEU A 190 -11.31 -3.15 -18.94
C LEU A 190 -12.54 -3.43 -18.09
N ALA A 191 -12.93 -2.45 -17.26
CA ALA A 191 -13.96 -2.66 -16.24
C ALA A 191 -15.35 -2.99 -16.81
N ASP A 192 -15.67 -2.50 -18.01
CA ASP A 192 -16.89 -2.78 -18.77
C ASP A 192 -16.95 -4.20 -19.36
N LEU A 193 -15.80 -4.83 -19.56
CA LEU A 193 -15.67 -6.20 -20.06
C LEU A 193 -15.63 -7.25 -18.94
N ILE A 194 -15.60 -6.83 -17.67
CA ILE A 194 -15.64 -7.76 -16.54
C ILE A 194 -17.06 -8.32 -16.43
N PRO A 195 -17.26 -9.64 -16.49
CA PRO A 195 -18.58 -10.22 -16.33
C PRO A 195 -19.21 -9.84 -14.99
N ASP A 196 -20.54 -9.61 -14.95
CA ASP A 196 -21.26 -9.13 -13.76
C ASP A 196 -21.00 -9.97 -12.51
N TYR A 197 -20.80 -11.28 -12.66
CA TYR A 197 -20.52 -12.18 -11.54
C TYR A 197 -19.10 -12.05 -10.96
N TRP A 198 -18.15 -11.39 -11.65
CA TRP A 198 -16.79 -11.10 -11.19
C TRP A 198 -16.54 -9.63 -10.82
N ILE A 199 -17.51 -8.74 -11.06
CA ILE A 199 -17.30 -7.30 -10.85
C ILE A 199 -16.98 -6.93 -9.40
N TRP A 200 -17.41 -7.74 -8.43
CA TRP A 200 -17.05 -7.55 -7.02
C TRP A 200 -15.54 -7.58 -6.78
N MET A 201 -14.78 -8.33 -7.61
CA MET A 201 -13.31 -8.38 -7.50
C MET A 201 -12.67 -7.05 -7.88
N TYR A 202 -13.25 -6.33 -8.84
CA TYR A 202 -12.83 -4.99 -9.21
C TYR A 202 -12.97 -4.03 -8.02
N TRP A 203 -14.11 -4.08 -7.32
CA TRP A 203 -14.37 -3.22 -6.16
C TRP A 203 -13.60 -3.62 -4.91
N PHE A 204 -13.24 -4.89 -4.77
CA PHE A 204 -12.44 -5.38 -3.66
C PHE A 204 -10.95 -5.06 -3.80
N SER A 205 -10.45 -4.94 -5.03
CA SER A 205 -9.03 -4.72 -5.34
C SER A 205 -8.58 -3.29 -4.99
N PRO A 206 -7.60 -3.12 -4.07
CA PRO A 206 -7.02 -1.81 -3.78
C PRO A 206 -6.30 -1.20 -5.00
N ILE A 207 -5.81 -2.06 -5.91
CA ILE A 207 -5.12 -1.64 -7.14
C ILE A 207 -6.11 -0.92 -8.07
N SER A 208 -7.33 -1.44 -8.23
CA SER A 208 -8.37 -0.82 -9.06
C SER A 208 -8.71 0.60 -8.58
N TRP A 209 -8.88 0.76 -7.26
CA TRP A 209 -9.14 2.06 -6.66
C TRP A 209 -7.99 3.03 -6.86
N ALA A 210 -6.75 2.61 -6.58
CA ALA A 210 -5.58 3.46 -6.77
C ALA A 210 -5.41 3.89 -8.23
N LEU A 211 -5.65 2.99 -9.17
CA LEU A 211 -5.57 3.28 -10.61
C LEU A 211 -6.65 4.27 -11.01
N ARG A 212 -7.91 3.95 -10.72
CA ARG A 212 -9.06 4.79 -11.06
C ARG A 212 -8.95 6.18 -10.45
N SER A 213 -8.63 6.30 -9.17
CA SER A 213 -8.49 7.59 -8.49
C SER A 213 -7.40 8.47 -9.12
N ASN A 214 -6.24 7.89 -9.46
CA ASN A 214 -5.17 8.65 -10.09
C ASN A 214 -5.52 9.06 -11.53
N MET A 215 -6.17 8.18 -12.31
CA MET A 215 -6.61 8.52 -13.67
C MET A 215 -7.68 9.62 -13.67
N LEU A 216 -8.68 9.52 -12.80
CA LEU A 216 -9.72 10.55 -12.64
C LEU A 216 -9.09 11.88 -12.23
N SER A 217 -8.15 11.87 -11.27
CA SER A 217 -7.47 13.08 -10.83
C SER A 217 -6.70 13.77 -11.98
N GLU A 218 -5.93 13.01 -12.76
CA GLU A 218 -5.13 13.54 -13.88
C GLU A 218 -6.03 14.11 -14.98
N PHE A 219 -7.06 13.38 -15.41
CA PHE A 219 -7.92 13.82 -16.51
C PHE A 219 -8.90 14.92 -16.13
N SER A 220 -9.19 15.11 -14.84
CA SER A 220 -9.94 16.27 -14.33
C SER A 220 -9.04 17.48 -14.06
N SER A 221 -7.87 17.58 -14.70
CA SER A 221 -6.99 18.74 -14.58
C SER A 221 -7.19 19.75 -15.71
N ASP A 222 -6.86 21.01 -15.44
CA ASP A 222 -6.98 22.13 -16.39
C ASP A 222 -6.09 21.99 -17.63
N ARG A 223 -5.23 20.96 -17.67
CA ARG A 223 -4.39 20.63 -18.82
C ARG A 223 -5.21 20.11 -20.01
N TYR A 224 -6.38 19.52 -19.75
CA TYR A 224 -7.22 18.92 -20.78
C TYR A 224 -8.40 19.84 -21.10
N THR A 225 -8.75 19.96 -22.39
CA THR A 225 -9.98 20.64 -22.80
C THR A 225 -11.20 19.88 -22.27
N ASP A 226 -12.30 20.58 -21.94
CA ASP A 226 -13.52 19.97 -21.41
C ASP A 226 -14.02 18.76 -22.22
N ALA A 227 -13.95 18.86 -23.54
CA ALA A 227 -14.33 17.77 -24.45
C ALA A 227 -13.42 16.54 -24.32
N GLN A 228 -12.11 16.74 -24.10
CA GLN A 228 -11.15 15.66 -23.90
C GLN A 228 -11.32 15.04 -22.51
N SER A 229 -11.45 15.88 -21.47
CA SER A 229 -11.67 15.42 -20.10
C SER A 229 -12.91 14.53 -20.02
N LYS A 230 -14.05 15.00 -20.56
CA LYS A 230 -15.29 14.22 -20.59
C LYS A 230 -15.11 12.86 -21.27
N LYS A 231 -14.46 12.83 -22.45
CA LYS A 231 -14.19 11.59 -23.17
C LYS A 231 -13.36 10.59 -22.35
N PHE A 232 -12.33 11.06 -21.65
CA PHE A 232 -11.52 10.19 -20.80
C PHE A 232 -12.29 9.74 -19.56
N LEU A 233 -13.05 10.62 -18.92
CA LEU A 233 -13.83 10.30 -17.72
C LEU A 233 -14.94 9.28 -18.01
N ASP A 234 -15.63 9.40 -19.16
CA ASP A 234 -16.66 8.45 -19.61
C ASP A 234 -16.06 7.05 -19.85
N SER A 235 -14.76 6.93 -20.16
CA SER A 235 -14.10 5.61 -20.25
C SER A 235 -13.90 4.90 -18.90
N PHE A 236 -14.06 5.62 -17.78
CA PHE A 236 -13.98 5.07 -16.42
C PHE A 236 -15.33 5.09 -15.69
N SER A 237 -16.42 5.46 -16.38
CA SER A 237 -17.77 5.20 -15.88
C SER A 237 -18.08 3.72 -16.08
N ILE A 238 -18.35 3.05 -14.96
CA ILE A 238 -18.82 1.67 -14.88
C ILE A 238 -20.30 1.74 -14.53
#